data_AF-A0A135VR92-F1
#
_entry.id   AF-A0A135VR92-F1
#
_cell.length_a   1.000
_cell.length_b   1.000
_cell.length_c   1.000
_cell.angle_alpha   90.00
_cell.angle_beta   90.00
_cell.angle_gamma   90.00
#
_symmetry.space_group_name_H-M   'P 1'
#
loop_
_entity.id
_entity.type
_entity.pdbx_description
1 polymer ?
#
loop_
_entity_poly.entity_id
_entity_poly.type
_entity_poly.pdbx_seq_one_letter_code
_entity_poly.pdbx_strand_id
1 'polypeptide(L)'
;MIEVNVTLSDGTNSSIPIASHSKILDLSKREIIAIDLSELDKLDTLEELSLSENKLMTVDLTVLAFSPAVRKLVLSHNNLQILNLEMVGYCSLLEHLDLSFNQLLRVDLSALLECKNLVSLNLESNRFMNLDLSPLARCVKLEKLNLLQNPLKRLDLTALFSCASLESLLVPEETRLISKKKFEVELLNPPALNELISKDRIEFSLD
;
A
#
# COMPACT_ATOMS: atom_id res chain seq x y z
N MET A 1 3.26 -15.92 25.08
CA MET A 1 3.45 -14.48 24.86
C MET A 1 4.73 -14.32 24.08
N ILE A 2 4.74 -13.43 23.10
CA ILE A 2 5.96 -12.94 22.47
C ILE A 2 6.21 -11.51 22.96
N GLU A 3 7.41 -11.00 22.74
CA GLU A 3 7.79 -9.64 23.12
C GLU A 3 8.23 -8.86 21.89
N VAL A 4 7.57 -7.74 21.62
CA VAL A 4 7.95 -6.82 20.55
C VAL A 4 8.71 -5.65 21.17
N ASN A 5 9.99 -5.53 20.83
CA ASN A 5 10.85 -4.47 21.35
C ASN A 5 10.67 -3.19 20.53
N VAL A 6 10.51 -2.07 21.22
CA VAL A 6 10.34 -0.74 20.60
C VAL A 6 11.23 0.30 21.26
N THR A 7 11.63 1.30 20.48
CA THR A 7 12.22 2.55 20.98
C THR A 7 11.23 3.69 20.76
N LEU A 8 10.95 4.45 21.82
CA LEU A 8 10.03 5.59 21.82
C LEU A 8 10.76 6.90 21.50
N SER A 9 9.99 7.93 21.18
CA SER A 9 10.47 9.28 20.81
C SER A 9 11.30 9.97 21.90
N ASP A 10 11.09 9.63 23.17
CA ASP A 10 11.84 10.13 24.33
C ASP A 10 13.18 9.39 24.55
N GLY A 11 13.49 8.42 23.68
CA GLY A 11 14.70 7.60 23.73
C GLY A 11 14.59 6.38 24.64
N THR A 12 13.45 6.14 25.28
CA THR A 12 13.24 4.96 26.12
C THR A 12 12.98 3.72 25.28
N ASN A 13 13.48 2.57 25.76
CA ASN A 13 13.16 1.26 25.20
C ASN A 13 12.05 0.61 26.02
N SER A 14 11.12 -0.05 25.33
CA SER A 14 10.02 -0.78 25.94
C SER A 14 9.84 -2.12 25.25
N SER A 15 9.41 -3.13 26.01
CA SER A 15 9.00 -4.43 25.49
C SER A 15 7.48 -4.54 25.62
N ILE A 16 6.82 -4.83 24.51
CA ILE A 16 5.37 -4.92 24.44
C ILE A 16 4.99 -6.41 24.38
N PRO A 17 4.39 -6.96 25.44
CA PRO A 17 4.00 -8.37 25.46
C PRO A 17 2.76 -8.59 24.60
N ILE A 18 2.86 -9.50 23.62
CA ILE A 18 1.77 -9.85 22.69
C ILE A 18 1.38 -11.32 22.90
N ALA A 19 0.07 -11.61 22.86
CA ALA A 19 -0.41 -12.99 22.90
C ALA A 19 0.03 -13.74 21.64
N SER A 20 0.52 -14.97 21.81
CA SER A 20 1.09 -15.77 20.71
C SER A 20 0.05 -16.24 19.68
N HIS A 21 -1.24 -16.04 19.96
CA HIS A 21 -2.36 -16.37 19.07
C HIS A 21 -3.12 -15.10 18.63
N SER A 22 -2.49 -13.92 18.73
CA SER A 22 -3.10 -12.68 18.30
C SER A 22 -3.35 -12.70 16.80
N LYS A 23 -4.57 -12.34 16.41
CA LYS A 23 -4.93 -12.06 15.01
C LYS A 23 -4.69 -10.61 14.61
N ILE A 24 -4.82 -9.71 15.58
CA ILE A 24 -4.70 -8.27 15.37
C ILE A 24 -3.59 -7.78 16.28
N LEU A 25 -2.58 -7.15 15.68
CA LEU A 25 -1.51 -6.47 16.37
C LEU A 25 -1.60 -4.97 16.06
N ASP A 26 -2.16 -4.22 17.00
CA ASP A 26 -2.23 -2.76 16.93
C ASP A 26 -1.19 -2.14 17.85
N LEU A 27 -0.17 -1.52 17.24
CA LEU A 27 0.87 -0.74 17.91
C LEU A 27 0.81 0.73 17.48
N SER A 28 -0.34 1.19 17.00
CA SER A 28 -0.52 2.57 16.57
C SER A 28 -0.45 3.57 17.72
N LYS A 29 -0.15 4.84 17.40
CA LYS A 29 -0.20 5.98 18.35
C LYS A 29 0.68 5.84 19.59
N ARG A 30 1.88 5.29 19.42
CA ARG A 30 2.83 5.02 20.53
C ARG A 30 4.10 5.83 20.44
N GLU A 31 4.19 6.77 19.50
CA GLU A 31 5.40 7.57 19.25
C GLU A 31 6.66 6.72 18.98
N ILE A 32 6.49 5.53 18.41
CA ILE A 32 7.58 4.60 18.14
C ILE A 32 8.48 5.16 17.05
N ILE A 33 9.79 5.21 17.29
CA ILE A 33 10.81 5.62 16.30
C ILE A 33 11.55 4.43 15.69
N ALA A 34 11.62 3.31 16.41
CA ALA A 34 12.19 2.05 15.95
C ALA A 34 11.45 0.86 16.56
N ILE A 35 11.31 -0.22 15.79
CA ILE A 35 10.61 -1.43 16.21
C ILE A 35 11.33 -2.66 15.66
N ASP A 36 11.43 -3.69 16.49
CA ASP A 36 11.90 -5.02 16.10
C ASP A 36 10.69 -5.95 15.95
N LEU A 37 10.44 -6.37 14.71
CA LEU A 37 9.34 -7.26 14.35
C LEU A 37 9.77 -8.72 14.24
N SER A 38 11.02 -9.09 14.56
CA SER A 38 11.54 -10.45 14.31
C SER A 38 10.70 -11.53 14.96
N GLU A 39 10.16 -11.27 16.15
CA GLU A 39 9.35 -12.20 16.94
C GLU A 39 7.93 -12.43 16.39
N LEU A 40 7.51 -11.69 15.36
CA LEU A 40 6.22 -11.92 14.70
C LEU A 40 6.19 -13.20 13.88
N ASP A 41 7.34 -13.82 13.60
CA ASP A 41 7.43 -15.13 12.94
C ASP A 41 6.74 -16.25 13.74
N LYS A 42 6.53 -16.04 15.04
CA LYS A 42 5.82 -16.93 15.96
C LYS A 42 4.30 -16.71 15.97
N LEU A 43 3.78 -15.71 15.26
CA LEU A 43 2.34 -15.39 15.21
C LEU A 43 1.70 -15.95 13.92
N ASP A 44 1.55 -17.27 13.85
CA ASP A 44 0.93 -17.96 12.70
C ASP A 44 -0.50 -17.48 12.39
N THR A 45 -1.17 -16.87 13.38
CA THR A 45 -2.56 -16.40 13.28
C THR A 45 -2.68 -14.92 12.90
N LEU A 46 -1.58 -14.20 12.69
CA LEU A 46 -1.64 -12.75 12.46
C LEU A 46 -2.34 -12.43 11.13
N GLU A 47 -3.43 -11.67 11.24
CA GLU A 47 -4.25 -11.22 10.10
C GLU A 47 -4.13 -9.69 9.89
N GLU A 48 -3.90 -8.92 10.94
CA GLU A 48 -3.80 -7.45 10.86
C GLU A 48 -2.59 -6.93 11.64
N LEU A 49 -1.76 -6.12 10.98
CA LEU A 49 -0.65 -5.39 11.58
C LEU A 49 -0.85 -3.88 11.36
N SER A 50 -0.96 -3.14 12.46
CA SER A 50 -1.01 -1.67 12.44
C SER A 50 0.16 -1.07 13.21
N LEU A 51 0.95 -0.26 12.51
CA LEU A 51 2.02 0.59 13.06
C LEU A 51 1.72 2.07 12.81
N SER A 52 0.45 2.43 12.56
CA SER A 52 0.08 3.78 12.14
C SER A 52 0.30 4.84 13.22
N GLU A 53 0.41 6.10 12.82
CA GLU A 53 0.54 7.24 13.74
C GLU A 53 1.71 7.10 14.72
N ASN A 54 2.85 6.66 14.20
CA ASN A 54 4.13 6.59 14.90
C ASN A 54 5.13 7.54 14.24
N LYS A 55 6.42 7.42 14.58
CA LYS A 55 7.51 8.27 14.09
C LYS A 55 8.58 7.43 13.38
N LEU A 56 8.17 6.30 12.78
CA LEU A 56 9.07 5.36 12.12
C LEU A 56 9.68 6.02 10.88
N MET A 57 11.02 6.01 10.78
CA MET A 57 11.73 6.43 9.57
C MET A 57 12.00 5.25 8.62
N THR A 58 12.06 4.04 9.19
CA THR A 58 12.23 2.77 8.49
C THR A 58 11.45 1.69 9.23
N VAL A 59 11.07 0.63 8.52
CA VAL A 59 10.54 -0.60 9.12
C VAL A 59 11.03 -1.79 8.31
N ASP A 60 11.49 -2.84 8.99
CA ASP A 60 11.86 -4.09 8.35
C ASP A 60 10.64 -5.02 8.30
N LEU A 61 10.16 -5.30 7.09
CA LEU A 61 9.01 -6.18 6.85
C LEU A 61 9.42 -7.62 6.54
N THR A 62 10.68 -8.01 6.75
CA THR A 62 11.19 -9.35 6.41
C THR A 62 10.38 -10.46 7.05
N VAL A 63 9.87 -10.24 8.26
CA VAL A 63 9.05 -11.20 8.99
C VAL A 63 7.74 -11.58 8.27
N LEU A 64 7.22 -10.71 7.41
CA LEU A 64 5.98 -10.97 6.68
C LEU A 64 6.08 -12.16 5.71
N ALA A 65 7.29 -12.56 5.33
CA ALA A 65 7.52 -13.80 4.59
C ALA A 65 6.99 -15.06 5.32
N PHE A 66 6.86 -14.98 6.65
CA PHE A 66 6.36 -16.05 7.52
C PHE A 66 4.92 -15.80 8.00
N SER A 67 4.26 -14.72 7.57
CA SER A 67 2.90 -14.35 7.99
C SER A 67 1.92 -14.33 6.80
N PRO A 68 1.67 -15.49 6.13
CA PRO A 68 0.83 -15.55 4.92
C PRO A 68 -0.65 -15.24 5.18
N ALA A 69 -1.08 -15.28 6.46
CA ALA A 69 -2.45 -14.99 6.88
C ALA A 69 -2.76 -13.48 6.95
N VAL A 70 -1.76 -12.59 6.78
CA VAL A 70 -1.96 -11.15 6.85
C VAL A 70 -2.88 -10.67 5.73
N ARG A 71 -3.95 -9.99 6.14
CA ARG A 71 -4.99 -9.38 5.29
C ARG A 71 -4.90 -7.85 5.30
N LYS A 72 -4.36 -7.25 6.36
CA LYS A 72 -4.28 -5.80 6.51
C LYS A 72 -2.93 -5.36 7.08
N LEU A 73 -2.27 -4.46 6.36
CA LEU A 73 -1.03 -3.81 6.77
C LEU A 73 -1.20 -2.29 6.72
N VAL A 74 -1.06 -1.65 7.88
CA VAL A 74 -1.24 -0.20 8.04
C VAL A 74 0.03 0.41 8.60
N LEU A 75 0.70 1.24 7.80
CA LEU A 75 1.92 1.97 8.14
C LEU A 75 1.73 3.49 8.00
N SER A 76 0.47 3.95 7.94
CA SER A 76 0.15 5.35 7.68
C SER A 76 0.57 6.30 8.80
N HIS A 77 0.74 7.58 8.48
CA HIS A 77 1.16 8.61 9.45
C HIS A 77 2.47 8.24 10.16
N ASN A 78 3.51 7.97 9.37
CA ASN A 78 4.87 7.77 9.86
C ASN A 78 5.83 8.74 9.13
N ASN A 79 7.13 8.51 9.24
CA ASN A 79 8.16 9.30 8.56
C ASN A 79 8.97 8.44 7.58
N LEU A 80 8.36 7.39 7.02
CA LEU A 80 9.02 6.45 6.13
C LEU A 80 9.48 7.16 4.86
N GLN A 81 10.78 7.06 4.55
CA GLN A 81 11.37 7.60 3.32
C GLN A 81 11.65 6.50 2.30
N ILE A 82 11.91 5.28 2.78
CA ILE A 82 12.17 4.08 2.01
C ILE A 82 11.40 2.94 2.66
N LEU A 83 10.80 2.09 1.84
CA LEU A 83 10.13 0.87 2.29
C LEU A 83 10.35 -0.24 1.26
N ASN A 84 10.82 -1.41 1.72
CA ASN A 84 10.89 -2.59 0.87
C ASN A 84 9.60 -3.40 1.04
N LEU A 85 8.87 -3.62 -0.06
CA LEU A 85 7.63 -4.41 -0.07
C LEU A 85 7.84 -5.84 -0.57
N GLU A 86 9.06 -6.27 -0.94
CA GLU A 86 9.32 -7.59 -1.52
C GLU A 86 8.63 -8.73 -0.75
N MET A 87 8.73 -8.71 0.58
CA MET A 87 8.18 -9.76 1.44
C MET A 87 6.66 -9.67 1.63
N VAL A 88 6.03 -8.55 1.26
CA VAL A 88 4.56 -8.43 1.22
C VAL A 88 3.94 -9.34 0.16
N GLY A 89 4.71 -9.75 -0.86
CA GLY A 89 4.26 -10.70 -1.88
C GLY A 89 3.92 -12.09 -1.32
N TYR A 90 4.41 -12.45 -0.13
CA TYR A 90 4.04 -13.70 0.56
C TYR A 90 2.67 -13.61 1.23
N CYS A 91 2.16 -12.41 1.48
CA CYS A 91 0.83 -12.16 2.04
C CYS A 91 -0.23 -12.20 0.92
N SER A 92 -0.45 -13.38 0.31
CA SER A 92 -1.42 -13.55 -0.80
C SER A 92 -2.88 -13.26 -0.43
N LEU A 93 -3.20 -13.24 0.87
CA LEU A 93 -4.50 -12.86 1.42
C LEU A 93 -4.63 -11.36 1.71
N LEU A 94 -3.60 -10.55 1.41
CA LEU A 94 -3.63 -9.11 1.64
C LEU A 94 -4.79 -8.45 0.89
N GLU A 95 -5.61 -7.72 1.63
CA GLU A 95 -6.79 -6.98 1.16
C GLU A 95 -6.59 -5.47 1.29
N HIS A 96 -5.83 -5.03 2.30
CA HIS A 96 -5.66 -3.62 2.61
C HIS A 96 -4.19 -3.28 2.88
N LEU A 97 -3.65 -2.36 2.07
CA LEU A 97 -2.33 -1.77 2.28
C LEU A 97 -2.45 -0.25 2.37
N ASP A 98 -2.07 0.30 3.52
CA ASP A 98 -2.08 1.73 3.75
C ASP A 98 -0.68 2.24 4.13
N LEU A 99 -0.09 3.00 3.21
CA LEU A 99 1.20 3.67 3.36
C LEU A 99 1.05 5.20 3.33
N SER A 100 -0.16 5.71 3.52
CA SER A 100 -0.46 7.14 3.40
C SER A 100 0.22 7.97 4.48
N PHE A 101 0.36 9.28 4.25
CA PHE A 101 0.98 10.22 5.21
C PHE A 101 2.38 9.76 5.65
N ASN A 102 3.23 9.52 4.66
CA ASN A 102 4.64 9.21 4.84
C ASN A 102 5.50 10.19 4.01
N GLN A 103 6.78 9.88 3.82
CA GLN A 103 7.71 10.70 3.05
C GLN A 103 8.34 9.90 1.90
N LEU A 104 7.62 8.89 1.39
CA LEU A 104 8.13 7.98 0.37
C LEU A 104 8.30 8.72 -0.96
N LEU A 105 9.51 8.65 -1.51
CA LEU A 105 9.84 9.20 -2.83
C LEU A 105 9.57 8.21 -3.96
N ARG A 106 9.65 6.92 -3.63
CA ARG A 106 9.44 5.76 -4.51
C ARG A 106 9.02 4.57 -3.68
N VAL A 107 8.28 3.66 -4.29
CA VAL A 107 7.96 2.35 -3.75
C VAL A 107 7.87 1.37 -4.92
N ASP A 108 8.45 0.19 -4.77
CA ASP A 108 8.32 -0.88 -5.76
C ASP A 108 7.06 -1.69 -5.47
N LEU A 109 6.09 -1.64 -6.38
CA LEU A 109 4.82 -2.35 -6.24
C LEU A 109 4.87 -3.77 -6.81
N SER A 110 6.01 -4.25 -7.32
CA SER A 110 6.12 -5.57 -7.97
C SER A 110 5.63 -6.72 -7.08
N ALA A 111 5.85 -6.64 -5.78
CA ALA A 111 5.35 -7.63 -4.82
C ALA A 111 3.82 -7.78 -4.82
N LEU A 112 3.07 -6.71 -5.17
CA LEU A 112 1.61 -6.73 -5.23
C LEU A 112 1.06 -7.56 -6.39
N LEU A 113 1.89 -8.00 -7.34
CA LEU A 113 1.50 -8.97 -8.38
C LEU A 113 0.95 -10.26 -7.77
N GLU A 114 1.38 -10.63 -6.55
CA GLU A 114 0.92 -11.83 -5.84
C GLU A 114 -0.29 -11.56 -4.93
N CYS A 115 -0.57 -10.30 -4.59
CA CYS A 115 -1.68 -9.88 -3.74
C CYS A 115 -2.98 -9.74 -4.54
N LYS A 116 -3.48 -10.85 -5.11
CA LYS A 116 -4.70 -10.86 -5.96
C LYS A 116 -5.99 -10.53 -5.19
N ASN A 117 -5.94 -10.60 -3.87
CA ASN A 117 -7.05 -10.23 -2.99
C ASN A 117 -7.06 -8.75 -2.59
N LEU A 118 -6.10 -7.95 -3.06
CA LEU A 118 -5.99 -6.55 -2.69
C LEU A 118 -7.24 -5.78 -3.12
N VAL A 119 -7.91 -5.16 -2.15
CA VAL A 119 -9.14 -4.37 -2.30
C VAL A 119 -8.83 -2.88 -2.23
N SER A 120 -7.92 -2.48 -1.35
CA SER A 120 -7.59 -1.06 -1.14
C SER A 120 -6.09 -0.84 -1.04
N LEU A 121 -5.59 0.11 -1.82
CA LEU A 121 -4.23 0.63 -1.75
C LEU A 121 -4.27 2.14 -1.51
N ASN A 122 -3.75 2.56 -0.36
CA ASN A 122 -3.64 3.99 -0.02
C ASN A 122 -2.18 4.44 0.02
N LEU A 123 -1.85 5.39 -0.86
CA LEU A 123 -0.54 5.98 -1.05
C LEU A 123 -0.58 7.52 -0.93
N GLU A 124 -1.71 8.06 -0.43
CA GLU A 124 -1.93 9.49 -0.26
C GLU A 124 -0.85 10.16 0.58
N SER A 125 -0.59 11.45 0.33
CA SER A 125 0.33 12.25 1.17
C SER A 125 1.71 11.61 1.29
N ASN A 126 2.33 11.36 0.13
CA ASN A 126 3.72 10.95 -0.01
C ASN A 126 4.43 11.94 -0.95
N ARG A 127 5.60 11.58 -1.48
CA ARG A 127 6.41 12.42 -2.36
C ARG A 127 6.62 11.77 -3.73
N PHE A 128 5.67 10.97 -4.19
CA PHE A 128 5.76 10.29 -5.48
C PHE A 128 5.64 11.29 -6.62
N MET A 129 6.72 11.45 -7.40
CA MET A 129 6.69 12.21 -8.66
C MET A 129 6.26 11.35 -9.85
N ASN A 130 6.53 10.05 -9.75
CA ASN A 130 6.23 9.00 -10.70
C ASN A 130 5.93 7.72 -9.91
N LEU A 131 5.06 6.87 -10.45
CA LEU A 131 4.74 5.57 -9.87
C LEU A 131 4.40 4.59 -10.98
N ASP A 132 4.99 3.39 -10.94
CA ASP A 132 4.63 2.32 -11.87
C ASP A 132 3.44 1.54 -11.31
N LEU A 133 2.32 1.58 -12.03
CA LEU A 133 1.11 0.85 -11.68
C LEU A 133 1.00 -0.50 -12.39
N SER A 134 1.96 -0.87 -13.25
CA SER A 134 1.96 -2.15 -13.98
C SER A 134 1.74 -3.38 -13.09
N PRO A 135 2.26 -3.45 -11.85
CA PRO A 135 2.01 -4.58 -10.95
C PRO A 135 0.53 -4.76 -10.55
N LEU A 136 -0.25 -3.68 -10.55
CA LEU A 136 -1.66 -3.71 -10.13
C LEU A 136 -2.58 -4.38 -11.15
N ALA A 137 -2.11 -4.66 -12.37
CA ALA A 137 -2.90 -5.35 -13.40
C ALA A 137 -3.41 -6.74 -12.96
N ARG A 138 -2.77 -7.35 -11.95
CA ARG A 138 -3.22 -8.64 -11.36
C ARG A 138 -4.16 -8.48 -10.16
N CYS A 139 -4.29 -7.29 -9.61
CA CYS A 139 -5.18 -6.97 -8.48
C CYS A 139 -6.61 -6.74 -8.99
N VAL A 140 -7.24 -7.79 -9.53
CA VAL A 140 -8.57 -7.71 -10.15
C VAL A 140 -9.69 -7.32 -9.18
N LYS A 141 -9.48 -7.52 -7.88
CA LYS A 141 -10.39 -7.12 -6.79
C LYS A 141 -10.14 -5.70 -6.26
N LEU A 142 -9.19 -4.97 -6.82
CA LEU A 142 -8.87 -3.63 -6.35
C LEU A 142 -10.06 -2.71 -6.60
N GLU A 143 -10.62 -2.16 -5.52
CA GLU A 143 -11.77 -1.25 -5.54
C GLU A 143 -11.33 0.20 -5.34
N LYS A 144 -10.26 0.43 -4.58
CA LYS A 144 -9.84 1.77 -4.15
C LYS A 144 -8.33 1.97 -4.32
N LEU A 145 -7.97 3.00 -5.07
CA LEU A 145 -6.61 3.50 -5.20
C LEU A 145 -6.57 4.99 -4.89
N ASN A 146 -5.86 5.36 -3.83
CA ASN A 146 -5.69 6.75 -3.44
C ASN A 146 -4.22 7.18 -3.58
N LEU A 147 -4.00 8.18 -4.44
CA LEU A 147 -2.72 8.79 -4.77
C LEU A 147 -2.73 10.30 -4.52
N LEU A 148 -3.77 10.85 -3.88
CA LEU A 148 -3.89 12.28 -3.60
C LEU A 148 -2.68 12.81 -2.84
N GLN A 149 -2.48 14.12 -2.93
CA GLN A 149 -1.40 14.81 -2.21
C GLN A 149 0.00 14.24 -2.51
N ASN A 150 0.21 13.78 -3.75
CA ASN A 150 1.53 13.45 -4.30
C ASN A 150 1.88 14.41 -5.44
N PRO A 151 3.16 14.78 -5.63
CA PRO A 151 3.62 15.64 -6.72
C PRO A 151 3.72 14.89 -8.08
N LEU A 152 2.75 14.04 -8.39
CA LEU A 152 2.73 13.23 -9.60
C LEU A 152 2.63 14.13 -10.84
N LYS A 153 3.57 13.97 -11.78
CA LYS A 153 3.56 14.72 -13.04
C LYS A 153 2.82 13.98 -14.15
N ARG A 154 2.99 12.66 -14.18
CA ARG A 154 2.41 11.77 -15.17
C ARG A 154 2.12 10.42 -14.54
N LEU A 155 1.01 9.81 -14.94
CA LEU A 155 0.61 8.49 -14.48
C LEU A 155 0.03 7.67 -15.63
N ASP A 156 0.51 6.44 -15.80
CA ASP A 156 -0.03 5.49 -16.77
C ASP A 156 -1.10 4.61 -16.12
N LEU A 157 -2.34 4.73 -16.60
CA LEU A 157 -3.50 4.03 -16.08
C LEU A 157 -3.78 2.70 -16.80
N THR A 158 -2.98 2.34 -17.81
CA THR A 158 -3.17 1.13 -18.63
C THR A 158 -3.42 -0.13 -17.78
N ALA A 159 -2.65 -0.31 -16.71
CA ALA A 159 -2.78 -1.47 -15.83
C ALA A 159 -4.13 -1.52 -15.10
N LEU A 160 -4.71 -0.36 -14.77
CA LEU A 160 -5.94 -0.25 -13.99
C LEU A 160 -7.17 -0.68 -14.79
N PHE A 161 -7.12 -0.73 -16.13
CA PHE A 161 -8.21 -1.31 -16.93
C PHE A 161 -8.45 -2.79 -16.63
N SER A 162 -7.45 -3.50 -16.08
CA SER A 162 -7.61 -4.90 -15.62
C SER A 162 -8.26 -5.01 -14.22
N CYS A 163 -8.33 -3.91 -13.46
CA CYS A 163 -8.97 -3.86 -12.15
C CYS A 163 -10.48 -3.63 -12.32
N ALA A 164 -11.21 -4.66 -12.77
CA ALA A 164 -12.63 -4.55 -13.11
C ALA A 164 -13.52 -4.03 -11.95
N SER A 165 -13.12 -4.25 -10.70
CA SER A 165 -13.80 -3.77 -9.51
C SER A 165 -13.42 -2.34 -9.09
N LEU A 166 -12.58 -1.62 -9.83
CA LEU A 166 -12.08 -0.31 -9.41
C LEU A 166 -13.19 0.74 -9.43
N GLU A 167 -13.67 1.11 -8.24
CA GLU A 167 -14.75 2.07 -8.02
C GLU A 167 -14.24 3.47 -7.69
N SER A 168 -13.08 3.58 -7.04
CA SER A 168 -12.51 4.86 -6.63
C SER A 168 -11.04 4.97 -7.03
N LEU A 169 -10.74 5.96 -7.88
CA LEU A 169 -9.40 6.37 -8.23
C LEU A 169 -9.22 7.85 -7.89
N LEU A 170 -8.47 8.12 -6.81
CA LEU A 170 -8.20 9.47 -6.36
C LEU A 170 -6.77 9.84 -6.77
N VAL A 171 -6.65 10.74 -7.74
CA VAL A 171 -5.37 11.22 -8.28
C VAL A 171 -5.29 12.74 -8.19
N PRO A 172 -4.10 13.34 -7.99
CA PRO A 172 -3.94 14.79 -7.98
C PRO A 172 -4.44 15.39 -9.30
N GLU A 173 -5.19 16.50 -9.21
CA GLU A 173 -5.88 17.09 -10.35
C GLU A 173 -4.94 17.48 -11.50
N GLU A 174 -3.72 17.90 -11.18
CA GLU A 174 -2.72 18.33 -12.17
C GLU A 174 -1.92 17.18 -12.80
N THR A 175 -2.19 15.94 -12.42
CA THR A 175 -1.48 14.78 -12.97
C THR A 175 -1.91 14.55 -14.41
N ARG A 176 -0.94 14.50 -15.33
CA ARG A 176 -1.20 14.07 -16.71
C ARG A 176 -1.46 12.57 -16.75
N LEU A 177 -2.69 12.17 -17.06
CA LEU A 177 -3.09 10.76 -17.10
C LEU A 177 -3.00 10.24 -18.54
N ILE A 178 -2.37 9.09 -18.72
CA ILE A 178 -2.24 8.44 -20.04
C ILE A 178 -2.80 7.02 -19.99
N SER A 179 -3.15 6.48 -21.16
CA SER A 179 -3.42 5.06 -21.35
C SER A 179 -3.16 4.63 -22.80
N LYS A 180 -2.99 3.33 -23.06
CA LYS A 180 -2.87 2.79 -24.41
C LYS A 180 -4.15 2.97 -25.22
N LYS A 181 -4.02 3.32 -26.50
CA LYS A 181 -5.14 3.59 -27.44
C LYS A 181 -6.20 2.51 -27.51
N LYS A 182 -5.82 1.24 -27.34
CA LYS A 182 -6.76 0.11 -27.37
C LYS A 182 -7.89 0.21 -26.33
N PHE A 183 -7.65 0.92 -25.23
CA PHE A 183 -8.60 1.09 -24.14
C PHE A 183 -9.57 2.27 -24.33
N GLU A 184 -9.40 3.08 -25.38
CA GLU A 184 -10.27 4.23 -25.65
C GLU A 184 -11.69 3.79 -26.06
N VAL A 185 -11.81 2.63 -26.71
CA VAL A 185 -13.06 2.12 -27.30
C VAL A 185 -13.63 0.91 -26.53
N GLU A 186 -13.05 0.57 -25.38
CA GLU A 186 -13.55 -0.55 -24.57
C GLU A 186 -14.88 -0.20 -23.90
N LEU A 187 -15.86 -1.11 -24.02
CA LEU A 187 -17.22 -0.94 -23.51
C LEU A 187 -17.36 -1.30 -22.02
N LEU A 188 -16.37 -1.98 -21.44
CA LEU A 188 -16.40 -2.54 -20.09
C LEU A 188 -15.17 -2.07 -19.30
N ASN A 189 -15.09 -0.76 -19.07
CA ASN A 189 -14.04 -0.20 -18.22
C ASN A 189 -14.47 -0.21 -16.75
N PRO A 190 -13.50 -0.26 -15.81
CA PRO A 190 -13.79 -0.07 -14.40
C PRO A 190 -14.54 1.24 -14.14
N PRO A 191 -15.51 1.27 -13.19
CA PRO A 191 -16.31 2.46 -12.89
C PRO A 191 -15.49 3.74 -12.68
N ALA A 192 -14.37 3.65 -11.94
CA ALA A 192 -13.50 4.79 -11.68
C ALA A 192 -12.88 5.41 -12.95
N LEU A 193 -12.59 4.58 -13.96
CA LEU A 193 -12.01 5.05 -15.23
C LEU A 193 -13.06 5.63 -16.16
N ASN A 194 -14.31 5.14 -16.13
CA ASN A 194 -15.41 5.72 -16.90
C ASN A 194 -15.64 7.18 -16.55
N GLU A 195 -15.53 7.55 -15.27
CA GLU A 195 -15.66 8.94 -14.85
C GLU A 195 -14.58 9.83 -15.48
N LEU A 196 -13.32 9.38 -15.46
CA LEU A 196 -12.20 10.12 -16.05
C LEU A 196 -12.31 10.22 -17.57
N ILE A 197 -12.72 9.14 -18.25
CA ILE A 197 -12.97 9.12 -19.69
C ILE A 197 -14.08 10.12 -20.04
N SER A 198 -15.19 10.14 -19.30
CA SER A 198 -16.31 11.05 -19.55
C SER A 198 -15.94 12.54 -19.40
N LYS A 199 -14.86 12.81 -18.67
CA LYS A 199 -14.29 14.14 -18.44
C LYS A 199 -13.10 14.46 -19.35
N ASP A 200 -12.82 13.62 -20.35
CA ASP A 200 -11.65 13.72 -21.25
C ASP A 200 -10.31 13.88 -20.50
N ARG A 201 -10.19 13.27 -19.32
CA ARG A 201 -9.02 13.40 -18.42
C ARG A 201 -7.84 12.51 -18.78
N ILE A 202 -8.05 11.53 -19.65
CA ILE A 202 -7.05 10.52 -20.03
C ILE A 202 -6.62 10.76 -21.47
N GLU A 203 -5.32 10.93 -21.68
CA GLU A 203 -4.74 10.99 -23.02
C GLU A 203 -4.46 9.57 -23.53
N PHE A 204 -5.16 9.17 -24.59
CA PHE A 204 -4.94 7.89 -25.25
C PHE A 204 -3.93 8.00 -26.39
N SER A 205 -2.78 7.35 -26.24
CA SER A 205 -1.73 7.32 -27.27
C SER A 205 -1.49 5.90 -27.80
N LEU A 206 -1.07 5.82 -29.07
CA LEU A 206 -0.50 4.60 -29.63
C LEU A 206 0.90 4.46 -29.00
N ASP A 207 1.16 3.32 -28.36
CA ASP A 207 2.54 2.92 -28.03
C ASP A 207 3.31 2.60 -29.32
#